data_AF-A0A3R8Z3W3-F1
#
_entry.id   AF-A0A3R8Z3W3-F1
#
_cell.length_a   1.000
_cell.length_b   1.000
_cell.length_c   1.000
_cell.angle_alpha   90.00
_cell.angle_beta   90.00
_cell.angle_gamma   90.00
#
_symmetry.space_group_name_H-M   'P 1'
#
loop_
_entity.id
_entity.type
_entity.pdbx_description
1 polymer ?
#
loop_
_entity_poly.entity_id
_entity_poly.type
_entity_poly.pdbx_seq_one_letter_code
_entity_poly.pdbx_strand_id
1 'polypeptide(L)'
;MKQLVIDILMKMAKIEVDAKELTAQVEAQSLLVAALVLTAGKGDGASTISDNIQNAIVAATTSGESFLQSDIDLLLTHINRLLAVTRYVDEKTEAQ
;
A
#
# COMPACT_ATOMS: atom_id res chain seq x y z
N MET A 1 10.13 16.07 -37.72
CA MET A 1 10.00 14.62 -37.51
C MET A 1 11.04 14.10 -36.51
N LYS A 2 12.35 14.23 -36.77
CA LYS A 2 13.40 13.75 -35.83
C LYS A 2 13.33 14.39 -34.43
N GLN A 3 13.13 15.70 -34.34
CA GLN A 3 13.02 16.42 -33.06
C GLN A 3 11.83 15.92 -32.21
N LEU A 4 10.66 15.76 -32.84
CA LEU A 4 9.44 15.26 -32.20
C LEU A 4 9.64 13.84 -31.63
N VAL A 5 10.34 12.97 -32.36
CA VAL A 5 10.65 11.61 -31.88
C VAL A 5 11.58 11.66 -30.68
N ILE A 6 12.60 12.53 -30.69
CA ILE A 6 13.50 12.72 -29.55
C ILE A 6 12.75 13.25 -28.33
N ASP A 7 11.86 14.23 -28.51
CA ASP A 7 11.06 14.81 -27.42
C ASP A 7 10.11 13.78 -26.80
N ILE A 8 9.49 12.92 -27.62
CA ILE A 8 8.64 11.82 -27.14
C ILE A 8 9.47 10.81 -26.34
N LEU A 9 10.64 10.39 -26.86
CA LEU A 9 11.52 9.44 -26.16
C LEU A 9 12.00 9.99 -24.82
N MET A 10 12.37 11.28 -24.75
CA MET A 10 12.73 11.92 -23.48
C MET A 10 11.57 11.97 -22.50
N LYS A 11 10.36 12.26 -22.97
CA LYS A 11 9.15 12.27 -22.12
C LYS A 11 8.83 10.88 -21.59
N MET A 12 8.96 9.84 -22.41
CA MET A 12 8.75 8.45 -21.98
C MET A 12 9.78 8.01 -20.95
N ALA A 13 11.06 8.33 -21.16
CA ALA A 13 12.11 8.03 -20.20
C ALA A 13 11.87 8.69 -18.84
N LYS A 14 11.40 9.94 -18.84
CA LYS A 14 11.01 10.65 -17.61
C LYS A 14 9.85 9.96 -16.89
N ILE A 15 8.79 9.62 -17.63
CA ILE A 15 7.63 8.90 -17.07
C ILE A 15 8.06 7.56 -16.45
N GLU A 16 8.99 6.84 -17.08
CA GLU A 16 9.48 5.56 -16.55
C GLU A 16 10.24 5.73 -15.24
N VAL A 17 11.09 6.76 -15.12
CA VAL A 17 11.80 7.07 -13.88
C VAL A 17 10.83 7.47 -12.78
N ASP A 18 9.89 8.37 -13.08
CA ASP A 18 8.88 8.82 -12.11
C ASP A 18 8.00 7.65 -11.61
N ALA A 19 7.66 6.70 -12.49
CA ALA A 19 6.92 5.50 -12.12
C ALA A 19 7.72 4.55 -11.21
N LYS A 20 9.03 4.40 -11.44
CA LYS A 20 9.92 3.62 -10.58
C LYS A 20 10.03 4.23 -9.19
N GLU A 21 10.20 5.55 -9.12
CA GLU A 21 10.25 6.29 -7.85
C GLU A 21 8.94 6.14 -7.06
N LEU A 22 7.80 6.31 -7.74
CA LEU A 22 6.48 6.13 -7.11
C LEU A 22 6.30 4.70 -6.58
N THR A 23 6.74 3.70 -7.33
CA THR A 23 6.70 2.30 -6.90
C THR A 23 7.56 2.07 -5.65
N ALA A 24 8.80 2.56 -5.66
CA ALA A 24 9.71 2.46 -4.52
C ALA A 24 9.15 3.17 -3.28
N GLN A 25 8.51 4.33 -3.46
CA GLN A 25 7.85 5.06 -2.37
C GLN A 25 6.70 4.26 -1.76
N VAL A 26 5.84 3.66 -2.59
CA VAL A 26 4.74 2.81 -2.12
C VAL A 26 5.28 1.58 -1.38
N GLU A 27 6.35 0.95 -1.87
CA GLU A 27 6.98 -0.18 -1.18
C GLU A 27 7.61 0.22 0.17
N ALA A 28 8.27 1.38 0.23
CA ALA A 28 8.84 1.88 1.49
C ALA A 28 7.74 2.20 2.52
N GLN A 29 6.66 2.84 2.10
CA GLN A 29 5.49 3.10 2.94
C GLN A 29 4.85 1.81 3.42
N SER A 30 4.78 0.81 2.54
CA SER A 30 4.27 -0.52 2.88
C SER A 30 5.06 -1.17 4.01
N LEU A 31 6.39 -1.09 3.94
CA LEU A 31 7.30 -1.62 4.94
C LEU A 31 7.17 -0.87 6.29
N LEU A 32 7.01 0.45 6.25
CA LEU A 32 6.79 1.27 7.44
C LEU A 32 5.47 0.93 8.14
N VAL A 33 4.38 0.78 7.39
CA VAL A 33 3.09 0.35 7.96
C VAL A 33 3.22 -1.04 8.58
N ALA A 34 3.89 -1.98 7.92
CA ALA A 34 4.14 -3.30 8.48
C ALA A 34 4.94 -3.23 9.79
N ALA A 35 6.01 -2.43 9.84
CA ALA A 35 6.80 -2.22 11.05
C ALA A 35 5.98 -1.57 12.18
N LEU A 36 5.09 -0.62 11.86
CA LEU A 36 4.17 0.00 12.83
C LEU A 36 3.18 -1.02 13.39
N VAL A 37 2.57 -1.84 12.54
CA VAL A 37 1.64 -2.89 12.96
C VAL A 37 2.33 -3.92 13.85
N LEU A 38 3.53 -4.39 13.48
CA LEU A 38 4.33 -5.30 14.29
C LEU A 38 4.70 -4.68 15.64
N THR A 39 5.16 -3.43 15.64
CA THR A 39 5.63 -2.76 16.86
C THR A 39 4.47 -2.46 17.81
N ALA A 40 3.36 -1.95 17.30
CA ALA A 40 2.16 -1.69 18.10
C ALA A 40 1.43 -2.99 18.48
N GLY A 41 1.64 -4.05 17.71
CA GLY A 41 1.06 -5.38 17.90
C GLY A 41 1.78 -6.28 18.91
N LYS A 42 2.95 -5.88 19.44
CA LYS A 42 3.66 -6.62 20.52
C LYS A 42 2.93 -6.61 21.89
N GLY A 43 1.67 -6.16 21.95
CA GLY A 43 0.73 -6.32 23.07
C GLY A 43 -0.65 -6.76 22.55
N ASP A 44 -1.73 -6.64 23.33
CA ASP A 44 -3.12 -6.98 22.90
C ASP A 44 -3.65 -6.15 21.70
N GLY A 45 -2.82 -5.26 21.11
CA GLY A 45 -3.19 -4.28 20.09
C GLY A 45 -3.12 -4.73 18.63
N ALA A 46 -2.52 -5.88 18.32
CA ALA A 46 -2.33 -6.33 16.93
C ALA A 46 -3.68 -6.62 16.23
N SER A 47 -4.58 -7.32 16.92
CA SER A 47 -5.94 -7.57 16.44
C SER A 47 -6.70 -6.27 16.30
N THR A 48 -6.53 -5.34 17.26
CA THR A 48 -7.25 -4.07 17.29
C THR A 48 -6.92 -3.17 16.11
N ILE A 49 -5.67 -3.15 15.64
CA ILE A 49 -5.29 -2.36 14.46
C ILE A 49 -5.88 -2.97 13.19
N SER A 50 -5.77 -4.29 13.01
CA SER A 50 -6.36 -4.97 11.85
C SER A 50 -7.88 -4.79 11.81
N ASP A 51 -8.54 -4.91 12.96
CA ASP A 51 -9.99 -4.75 13.10
C ASP A 51 -10.42 -3.30 12.84
N ASN A 52 -9.66 -2.31 13.33
CA ASN A 52 -9.92 -0.90 13.06
C ASN A 52 -9.77 -0.56 11.57
N ILE A 53 -8.75 -1.13 10.90
CA ILE A 53 -8.56 -0.97 9.45
C ILE A 53 -9.77 -1.57 8.71
N GLN A 54 -10.18 -2.79 9.08
CA GLN A 54 -11.33 -3.45 8.45
C GLN A 54 -12.63 -2.66 8.66
N ASN A 55 -12.86 -2.15 9.87
CA ASN A 55 -14.04 -1.33 10.20
C ASN A 55 -14.06 0.00 9.42
N ALA A 56 -12.90 0.65 9.25
CA ALA A 56 -12.80 1.86 8.44
C ALA A 56 -13.15 1.62 6.97
N ILE A 57 -12.73 0.48 6.41
CA ILE A 57 -13.08 0.09 5.03
C ILE A 57 -14.58 -0.19 4.90
N VAL A 58 -15.16 -0.93 5.84
CA VAL A 58 -16.61 -1.22 5.84
C VAL A 58 -17.40 0.08 5.95
N ALA A 59 -16.97 1.02 6.78
CA ALA A 59 -17.58 2.35 6.89
C ALA A 59 -17.43 3.18 5.59
N ALA A 60 -16.28 3.12 4.91
CA ALA A 60 -16.08 3.75 3.60
C ALA A 60 -16.96 3.12 2.50
N THR A 61 -17.20 1.81 2.56
CA THR A 61 -18.05 1.06 1.61
C THR A 61 -19.53 1.36 1.80
N THR A 62 -19.97 1.51 3.05
CA THR A 62 -21.38 1.78 3.40
C THR A 62 -21.74 3.26 3.31
N SER A 63 -20.78 4.18 3.22
CA SER A 63 -21.03 5.62 3.15
C SER A 63 -21.45 6.14 1.78
N GLY A 64 -21.45 5.31 0.72
CA GLY A 64 -22.25 5.39 -0.53
C GLY A 64 -22.12 6.63 -1.44
N GLU A 65 -21.94 7.83 -0.90
CA GLU A 65 -21.94 9.11 -1.63
C GLU A 65 -20.54 9.75 -1.72
N SER A 66 -19.57 9.35 -0.89
CA SER A 66 -18.24 9.99 -0.86
C SER A 66 -17.12 9.22 -1.56
N PHE A 67 -17.26 7.92 -1.77
CA PHE A 67 -16.18 7.07 -2.29
C PHE A 67 -16.67 6.18 -3.43
N LEU A 68 -15.91 6.13 -4.53
CA LEU A 68 -16.17 5.21 -5.64
C LEU A 68 -15.83 3.78 -5.22
N GLN A 69 -16.69 2.82 -5.56
CA GLN A 69 -16.47 1.40 -5.24
C GLN A 69 -15.13 0.88 -5.79
N SER A 70 -14.71 1.35 -6.97
CA SER A 70 -13.40 1.01 -7.56
C SER A 70 -12.23 1.39 -6.67
N ASP A 71 -12.33 2.54 -5.99
CA ASP A 71 -11.25 3.06 -5.16
C ASP A 71 -11.16 2.27 -3.84
N ILE A 72 -12.31 1.84 -3.33
CA ILE A 72 -12.41 0.95 -2.16
C ILE A 72 -11.81 -0.43 -2.46
N ASP A 73 -12.12 -1.00 -3.62
CA ASP A 73 -11.59 -2.32 -4.04
C ASP A 73 -10.06 -2.27 -4.20
N LEU A 74 -9.54 -1.15 -4.72
CA LEU A 74 -8.10 -0.90 -4.82
C LEU A 74 -7.45 -0.79 -3.43
N LEU A 75 -8.06 -0.03 -2.51
CA LEU A 75 -7.60 0.10 -1.13
C LEU A 75 -7.55 -1.26 -0.42
N LEU A 76 -8.59 -2.08 -0.55
CA LEU A 76 -8.66 -3.44 -0.01
C LEU A 76 -7.50 -4.31 -0.51
N THR A 77 -7.23 -4.24 -1.81
CA THR A 77 -6.14 -5.01 -2.44
C THR A 77 -4.77 -4.62 -1.84
N HIS A 78 -4.51 -3.32 -1.71
CA HIS A 78 -3.26 -2.83 -1.14
C HIS A 78 -3.11 -3.21 0.34
N ILE A 79 -4.16 -3.02 1.16
CA ILE A 79 -4.13 -3.32 2.59
C ILE A 79 -3.89 -4.81 2.85
N ASN A 80 -4.57 -5.71 2.12
CA ASN A 80 -4.34 -7.14 2.26
C ASN A 80 -2.89 -7.53 1.97
N ARG A 81 -2.28 -6.92 0.95
CA ARG A 81 -0.86 -7.12 0.63
C ARG A 81 0.04 -6.63 1.76
N LEU A 82 -0.27 -5.50 2.40
CA LEU A 82 0.47 -4.99 3.56
C LEU A 82 0.42 -5.96 4.74
N LEU A 83 -0.78 -6.42 5.10
CA LEU A 83 -0.97 -7.36 6.20
C LEU A 83 -0.24 -8.69 5.96
N ALA A 84 -0.21 -9.17 4.71
CA ALA A 84 0.54 -10.37 4.35
C ALA A 84 2.06 -10.21 4.57
N VAL A 85 2.64 -9.05 4.21
CA VAL A 85 4.06 -8.75 4.46
C VAL A 85 4.35 -8.69 5.96
N THR A 86 3.50 -8.01 6.72
CA THR A 86 3.60 -7.93 8.19
C THR A 86 3.64 -9.32 8.81
N ARG A 87 2.69 -10.19 8.47
CA ARG A 87 2.61 -11.57 9.00
C ARG A 87 3.84 -12.39 8.62
N TYR A 88 4.29 -12.28 7.37
CA TYR A 88 5.50 -12.97 6.92
C TYR A 88 6.75 -12.56 7.73
N VAL A 89 6.90 -11.27 8.03
CA VAL A 89 8.02 -10.80 8.86
C VAL A 89 7.90 -11.29 10.30
N ASP A 90 6.69 -11.31 10.87
CA ASP A 90 6.43 -11.82 12.22
C ASP A 90 6.83 -13.31 12.34
N GLU A 91 6.33 -14.14 11.44
CA GLU A 91 6.62 -15.58 11.36
C GLU A 91 8.13 -15.86 11.24
N LYS A 92 8.85 -15.04 10.47
CA LYS A 92 10.31 -15.17 10.30
C LYS A 92 11.10 -14.69 11.52
N THR A 93 10.54 -13.79 12.30
CA THR A 93 11.16 -13.27 13.53
C THR A 93 10.99 -14.24 14.69
N GLU A 94 9.86 -14.94 14.78
CA GLU A 94 9.63 -15.98 15.83
C GLU A 94 10.38 -17.29 15.57
N ALA A 95 10.77 -17.56 14.32
CA ALA A 95 11.51 -18.76 13.92
C ALA A 95 13.04 -18.68 14.16
N GLN A 96 13.54 -17.58 14.73
CA GLN A 96 14.96 -17.33 15.07
C GLN A 96 15.16 -17.27 16.58
#